data_AF-A0AAC9B8A4-F1
#
_entry.id   AF-A0AAC9B8A4-F1
#
_cell.length_a   1.000
_cell.length_b   1.000
_cell.length_c   1.000
_cell.angle_alpha   90.00
_cell.angle_beta   90.00
_cell.angle_gamma   90.00
#
_symmetry.space_group_name_H-M   'P 1'
#
loop_
_entity.id
_entity.type
_entity.pdbx_description
1 polymer ?
#
loop_
_entity_poly.entity_id
_entity_poly.type
_entity_poly.pdbx_seq_one_letter_code
_entity_poly.pdbx_strand_id
1 'polypeptide(L)'
;MKSNRGLTGFVLLCAVLGAGCVQAMVDVKVPENFRILAVSNGTLQDEQHATLADGEQQLLVRFEGVIPSRSSSENDRQVRSEPQVVRYQGSKQHLQLTASVPGDERGMQAYAKAPVVALQENGRALAIQRDALVTSGMLLGVDWNGKLAEYNRSGGKAALTAVAVTSQPTATFSGGAQPVMATNELEGQLQQLFLQADPALRKRFIGWAVPQL
;
A
#
# COMPACT_ATOMS: atom_id res chain seq x y z
N MET A 1 -58.42 -31.69 -39.20
CA MET A 1 -57.54 -30.58 -39.59
C MET A 1 -57.78 -29.39 -38.67
N LYS A 2 -56.74 -29.00 -37.90
CA LYS A 2 -56.32 -27.61 -37.57
C LYS A 2 -57.22 -26.79 -36.60
N SER A 3 -56.86 -26.62 -35.31
CA SER A 3 -56.00 -25.57 -34.67
C SER A 3 -56.70 -24.19 -34.54
N ASN A 4 -56.61 -23.36 -33.48
CA ASN A 4 -55.77 -23.20 -32.26
C ASN A 4 -56.60 -22.31 -31.29
N ARG A 5 -56.75 -22.57 -29.97
CA ARG A 5 -55.84 -22.28 -28.84
C ARG A 5 -55.14 -20.92 -28.85
N GLY A 6 -55.64 -19.98 -28.05
CA GLY A 6 -54.89 -18.81 -27.55
C GLY A 6 -54.89 -18.85 -26.02
N LEU A 7 -53.71 -18.92 -25.39
CA LEU A 7 -53.54 -18.77 -23.96
C LEU A 7 -52.15 -18.19 -23.67
N THR A 8 -52.15 -17.13 -22.86
CA THR A 8 -51.07 -16.64 -21.97
C THR A 8 -49.76 -16.15 -22.61
N GLY A 9 -49.62 -14.82 -22.67
CA GLY A 9 -48.32 -14.14 -22.62
C GLY A 9 -47.95 -13.84 -21.17
N PHE A 10 -46.84 -14.42 -20.69
CA PHE A 10 -46.25 -14.15 -19.39
C PHE A 10 -45.10 -13.15 -19.58
N VAL A 11 -45.25 -11.95 -19.03
CA VAL A 11 -44.21 -10.90 -19.05
C VAL A 11 -43.19 -11.24 -17.98
N LEU A 12 -41.97 -11.60 -18.40
CA LEU A 12 -40.85 -11.89 -17.52
C LEU A 12 -40.12 -10.59 -17.17
N LEU A 13 -40.32 -10.11 -15.94
CA LEU A 13 -39.65 -8.95 -15.38
C LEU A 13 -38.26 -9.39 -14.86
N CYS A 14 -37.19 -9.12 -15.62
CA CYS A 14 -35.82 -9.35 -15.16
C CYS A 14 -35.43 -8.31 -14.10
N ALA A 15 -35.39 -8.74 -12.83
CA ALA A 15 -34.79 -7.98 -11.75
C ALA A 15 -33.26 -7.98 -11.92
N VAL A 16 -32.68 -6.83 -12.23
CA VAL A 16 -31.22 -6.60 -12.15
C VAL A 16 -30.88 -6.50 -10.66
N LEU A 17 -30.50 -7.63 -10.07
CA LEU A 17 -29.85 -7.68 -8.76
C LEU A 17 -28.49 -6.98 -8.90
N GLY A 18 -28.37 -5.82 -8.28
CA GLY A 18 -27.08 -5.19 -8.06
C GLY A 18 -26.20 -6.16 -7.28
N ALA A 19 -25.18 -6.69 -7.95
CA ALA A 19 -24.11 -7.42 -7.29
C ALA A 19 -23.41 -6.42 -6.36
N GLY A 20 -23.81 -6.41 -5.10
CA GLY A 20 -23.01 -5.80 -4.05
C GLY A 20 -21.66 -6.49 -4.09
N CYS A 21 -20.63 -5.75 -4.48
CA CYS A 21 -19.26 -6.20 -4.36
C CYS A 21 -19.07 -6.43 -2.86
N VAL A 22 -19.19 -7.68 -2.39
CA VAL A 22 -18.58 -8.05 -1.12
C VAL A 22 -17.10 -7.89 -1.37
N GLN A 23 -16.60 -6.69 -1.08
CA GLN A 23 -15.18 -6.39 -1.12
C GLN A 23 -14.57 -7.35 -0.12
N ALA A 24 -13.92 -8.34 -0.69
CA ALA A 24 -13.16 -9.25 0.08
C ALA A 24 -11.98 -8.50 0.69
N MET A 25 -11.66 -8.91 1.90
CA MET A 25 -10.71 -8.23 2.76
C MET A 25 -9.57 -9.18 3.10
N VAL A 26 -8.40 -8.59 3.30
CA VAL A 26 -7.18 -9.25 3.75
C VAL A 26 -6.88 -8.76 5.15
N ASP A 27 -6.96 -9.66 6.12
CA ASP A 27 -6.58 -9.36 7.50
C ASP A 27 -5.10 -9.63 7.70
N VAL A 28 -4.39 -8.66 8.25
CA VAL A 28 -2.95 -8.74 8.49
C VAL A 28 -2.68 -8.55 9.97
N LYS A 29 -1.91 -9.48 10.53
CA LYS A 29 -1.40 -9.41 11.90
C LYS A 29 0.12 -9.38 11.93
N VAL A 30 0.71 -8.53 12.76
CA VAL A 30 2.15 -8.51 13.03
C VAL A 30 2.45 -8.98 14.47
N PRO A 31 3.64 -9.55 14.74
CA PRO A 31 4.03 -9.96 16.09
C PRO A 31 4.32 -8.75 17.00
N GLU A 32 4.42 -8.96 18.31
CA GLU A 32 4.51 -7.89 19.31
C GLU A 32 5.73 -6.98 19.16
N ASN A 33 6.83 -7.52 18.64
CA ASN A 33 8.05 -6.79 18.35
C ASN A 33 8.00 -6.04 17.00
N PHE A 34 6.81 -5.91 16.41
CA PHE A 34 6.56 -5.13 15.21
C PHE A 34 5.38 -4.19 15.41
N ARG A 35 5.39 -3.10 14.65
CA ARG A 35 4.30 -2.14 14.54
C ARG A 35 3.93 -1.91 13.08
N ILE A 36 2.65 -1.83 12.78
CA ILE A 36 2.13 -1.31 11.52
C ILE A 36 2.00 0.21 11.67
N LEU A 37 2.72 0.93 10.82
CA LEU A 37 2.77 2.39 10.82
C LEU A 37 1.77 3.02 9.85
N ALA A 38 1.55 2.36 8.70
CA ALA A 38 0.61 2.79 7.67
C ALA A 38 0.25 1.61 6.76
N VAL A 39 -0.87 1.75 6.05
CA VAL A 39 -1.38 0.78 5.08
C VAL A 39 -1.83 1.51 3.80
N SER A 40 -1.92 0.80 2.67
CA SER A 40 -2.40 1.37 1.41
C SER A 40 -3.92 1.60 1.40
N ASN A 41 -4.70 0.62 0.93
CA ASN A 41 -6.14 0.71 0.82
C ASN A 41 -6.76 -0.19 1.89
N GLY A 42 -6.92 0.35 3.08
CA GLY A 42 -7.38 -0.40 4.24
C GLY A 42 -7.52 0.46 5.49
N THR A 43 -7.84 -0.22 6.58
CA THR A 43 -7.98 0.37 7.91
C THR A 43 -6.96 -0.26 8.83
N LEU A 44 -6.25 0.57 9.59
CA LEU A 44 -5.45 0.14 10.72
C LEU A 44 -6.37 0.07 11.95
N GLN A 45 -6.58 -1.13 12.51
CA GLN A 45 -7.40 -1.26 13.72
C GLN A 45 -6.61 -0.85 14.97
N ASP A 46 -5.36 -1.30 15.02
CA ASP A 46 -4.39 -0.99 16.05
C ASP A 46 -2.98 -1.15 15.48
N GLU A 47 -1.94 -0.94 16.30
CA GLU A 47 -0.55 -1.01 15.82
C GLU A 47 -0.10 -2.42 15.41
N GLN A 48 -0.91 -3.45 15.59
CA GLN A 48 -0.61 -4.86 15.28
C GLN A 48 -1.56 -5.49 14.25
N HIS A 49 -2.73 -4.90 14.03
CA HIS A 49 -3.78 -5.44 13.17
C HIS A 49 -4.23 -4.41 12.13
N ALA A 50 -4.30 -4.84 10.86
CA ALA A 50 -4.86 -4.08 9.77
C ALA A 50 -5.75 -4.94 8.88
N THR A 51 -6.78 -4.33 8.30
CA THR A 51 -7.62 -4.96 7.26
C THR A 51 -7.46 -4.16 5.99
N LEU A 52 -7.04 -4.82 4.91
CA LEU A 52 -6.79 -4.21 3.61
C LEU A 52 -7.78 -4.76 2.58
N ALA A 53 -8.07 -3.99 1.54
CA ALA A 53 -8.84 -4.49 0.42
C ALA A 53 -8.09 -5.62 -0.30
N ASP A 54 -8.84 -6.43 -1.06
CA ASP A 54 -8.25 -7.32 -2.04
C ASP A 54 -7.38 -6.58 -3.07
N GLY A 55 -6.41 -7.29 -3.63
CA GLY A 55 -5.57 -6.79 -4.70
C GLY A 55 -4.10 -6.67 -4.31
N GLU A 56 -3.39 -5.81 -5.03
CA GLU A 56 -2.03 -5.40 -4.69
C GLU A 56 -2.11 -4.43 -3.51
N GLN A 57 -1.48 -4.79 -2.41
CA GLN A 57 -1.52 -4.03 -1.16
C GLN A 57 -0.12 -3.77 -0.63
N GLN A 58 -0.03 -2.77 0.25
CA GLN A 58 1.22 -2.31 0.84
C GLN A 58 1.05 -2.04 2.33
N LEU A 59 2.03 -2.48 3.11
CA LEU A 59 2.14 -2.23 4.54
C LEU A 59 3.43 -1.47 4.80
N LEU A 60 3.40 -0.51 5.72
CA LEU A 60 4.59 0.06 6.31
C LEU A 60 4.72 -0.48 7.72
N VAL A 61 5.76 -1.26 7.97
CA VAL A 61 5.99 -1.92 9.28
C VAL A 61 7.34 -1.56 9.84
N ARG A 62 7.48 -1.59 11.17
CA ARG A 62 8.77 -1.33 11.83
C ARG A 62 9.01 -2.36 12.94
N PHE A 63 10.24 -2.83 13.03
CA PHE A 63 10.68 -3.63 14.17
C PHE A 63 10.91 -2.74 15.39
N GLU A 64 10.38 -3.14 16.53
CA GLU A 64 10.57 -2.51 17.83
C GLU A 64 10.92 -3.58 18.89
N GLY A 65 12.22 -3.74 19.13
CA GLY A 65 12.76 -4.63 20.15
C GLY A 65 13.03 -3.92 21.47
N VAL A 66 13.10 -4.70 22.55
CA VAL A 66 13.50 -4.25 23.88
C VAL A 66 14.71 -5.09 24.31
N ILE A 67 15.82 -4.41 24.62
CA ILE A 67 16.97 -5.04 25.28
C ILE A 67 16.75 -4.87 26.79
N PRO A 68 16.55 -5.96 27.54
CA PRO A 68 16.34 -5.87 28.96
C PRO A 68 17.60 -5.36 29.65
N SER A 69 17.38 -4.60 30.72
CA SER A 69 18.43 -4.13 31.59
C SER A 69 19.25 -5.29 32.19
N ARG A 70 20.55 -5.06 32.41
CA ARG A 70 21.45 -6.01 33.09
C ARG A 70 21.52 -5.78 34.60
N SER A 71 20.89 -4.72 35.11
CA SER A 71 20.92 -4.33 36.52
C SER A 71 19.66 -3.57 36.90
N SER A 72 19.19 -3.71 38.15
CA SER A 72 18.02 -2.98 38.65
C SER A 72 18.17 -1.44 38.62
N SER A 73 19.37 -0.91 38.41
CA SER A 73 19.64 0.53 38.28
C SER A 73 19.64 1.05 36.85
N GLU A 74 19.60 0.15 35.86
CA GLU A 74 19.56 0.50 34.43
C GLU A 74 18.14 0.29 33.89
N ASN A 75 17.74 1.10 32.90
CA ASN A 75 16.46 0.94 32.21
C ASN A 75 16.61 0.06 30.97
N ASP A 76 15.51 -0.58 30.59
CA ASP A 76 15.42 -1.28 29.31
C ASP A 76 15.69 -0.32 28.15
N ARG A 77 16.40 -0.81 27.13
CA ARG A 77 16.74 -0.02 25.94
C ARG A 77 15.90 -0.46 24.77
N GLN A 78 15.20 0.49 24.16
CA GLN A 78 14.43 0.22 22.95
C GLN A 78 15.34 0.25 21.71
N VAL A 79 15.15 -0.73 20.83
CA VAL A 79 15.84 -0.85 19.55
C VAL A 79 14.79 -0.76 18.45
N ARG A 80 14.99 0.11 17.47
CA ARG A 80 14.04 0.30 16.36
C ARG A 80 14.76 0.18 15.02
N SER A 81 14.11 -0.41 14.04
CA SER A 81 14.60 -0.42 12.66
C SER A 81 14.13 0.81 11.89
N GLU A 82 14.76 1.07 10.73
CA GLU A 82 14.08 1.84 9.69
C GLU A 82 12.77 1.12 9.30
N PRO A 83 11.70 1.87 9.01
CA PRO A 83 10.46 1.28 8.49
C PRO A 83 10.70 0.49 7.20
N GLN A 84 9.95 -0.60 7.04
CA GLN A 84 9.98 -1.47 5.88
C GLN A 84 8.64 -1.36 5.15
N VAL A 85 8.71 -1.05 3.86
CA VAL A 85 7.58 -1.15 2.95
C VAL A 85 7.50 -2.59 2.47
N VAL A 86 6.35 -3.22 2.68
CA VAL A 86 6.05 -4.58 2.23
C VAL A 86 4.91 -4.53 1.25
N ARG A 87 5.16 -4.92 0.00
CA ARG A 87 4.16 -5.02 -1.06
C ARG A 87 3.86 -6.47 -1.37
N TYR A 88 2.58 -6.79 -1.54
CA TYR A 88 2.13 -8.14 -1.81
C TYR A 88 0.82 -8.15 -2.59
N GLN A 89 0.49 -9.29 -3.19
CA GLN A 89 -0.82 -9.55 -3.78
C GLN A 89 -1.62 -10.43 -2.81
N GLY A 90 -2.84 -10.04 -2.47
CA GLY A 90 -3.70 -10.83 -1.58
C GLY A 90 -5.18 -10.75 -1.93
N SER A 91 -5.92 -11.80 -1.56
CA SER A 91 -7.37 -11.83 -1.67
C SER A 91 -7.97 -12.78 -0.64
N LYS A 92 -8.96 -12.32 0.15
CA LYS A 92 -9.72 -13.14 1.14
C LYS A 92 -8.84 -14.02 2.04
N GLN A 93 -7.77 -13.45 2.60
CA GLN A 93 -6.78 -14.23 3.34
C GLN A 93 -6.40 -13.59 4.66
N HIS A 94 -5.94 -14.42 5.60
CA HIS A 94 -5.39 -13.98 6.88
C HIS A 94 -3.87 -14.11 6.85
N LEU A 95 -3.19 -12.98 6.77
CA LEU A 95 -1.74 -12.91 6.72
C LEU A 95 -1.15 -12.65 8.08
N GLN A 96 -0.04 -13.33 8.37
CA GLN A 96 0.79 -13.06 9.52
C GLN A 96 2.17 -12.65 9.05
N LEU A 97 2.69 -11.56 9.62
CA LEU A 97 4.09 -11.20 9.45
C LEU A 97 4.97 -12.11 10.30
N THR A 98 6.05 -12.58 9.70
CA THR A 98 7.08 -13.35 10.39
C THR A 98 8.45 -12.73 10.20
N ALA A 99 9.29 -12.91 11.21
CA ALA A 99 10.65 -12.41 11.25
C ALA A 99 11.50 -13.33 12.13
N SER A 100 12.72 -13.63 11.67
CA SER A 100 13.72 -14.35 12.46
C SER A 100 14.61 -13.36 13.18
N VAL A 101 14.15 -12.85 14.32
CA VAL A 101 14.90 -11.89 15.14
C VAL A 101 15.80 -12.66 16.12
N PRO A 102 17.12 -12.42 16.13
CA PRO A 102 18.01 -13.02 17.13
C PRO A 102 17.64 -12.58 18.54
N GLY A 103 17.78 -13.47 19.52
CA GLY A 103 17.41 -13.19 20.92
C GLY A 103 18.48 -12.43 21.73
N ASP A 104 19.71 -12.32 21.23
CA ASP A 104 20.80 -11.61 21.91
C ASP A 104 20.86 -10.13 21.53
N GLU A 105 21.45 -9.31 22.40
CA GLU A 105 21.56 -7.85 22.20
C GLU A 105 22.23 -7.48 20.87
N ARG A 106 23.35 -8.13 20.52
CA ARG A 106 24.11 -7.80 19.30
C ARG A 106 23.32 -8.19 18.06
N GLY A 107 22.69 -9.36 18.09
CA GLY A 107 21.84 -9.86 17.03
C GLY A 107 20.60 -8.98 16.81
N MET A 108 19.93 -8.52 17.87
CA MET A 108 18.82 -7.57 17.76
C MET A 108 19.26 -6.23 17.15
N GLN A 109 20.42 -5.70 17.58
CA GLN A 109 20.97 -4.46 17.00
C GLN A 109 21.34 -4.62 15.52
N ALA A 110 21.89 -5.78 15.14
CA ALA A 110 22.18 -6.09 13.75
C ALA A 110 20.90 -6.23 12.91
N TYR A 111 19.89 -6.92 13.44
CA TYR A 111 18.58 -7.07 12.81
C TYR A 111 17.91 -5.71 12.59
N ALA A 112 17.96 -4.80 13.56
CA ALA A 112 17.38 -3.47 13.43
C ALA A 112 18.01 -2.62 12.31
N LYS A 113 19.28 -2.84 11.98
CA LYS A 113 19.97 -2.15 10.87
C LYS A 113 19.55 -2.67 9.50
N ALA A 114 19.13 -3.93 9.41
CA ALA A 114 18.74 -4.59 8.17
C ALA A 114 17.62 -5.61 8.43
N PRO A 115 16.41 -5.13 8.76
CA PRO A 115 15.31 -6.01 9.14
C PRO A 115 14.84 -6.84 7.94
N VAL A 116 14.57 -8.12 8.17
CA VAL A 116 14.03 -9.04 7.17
C VAL A 116 12.70 -9.58 7.64
N VAL A 117 11.65 -9.27 6.91
CA VAL A 117 10.28 -9.71 7.19
C VAL A 117 9.76 -10.59 6.06
N ALA A 118 8.82 -11.46 6.40
CA ALA A 118 8.03 -12.26 5.47
C ALA A 118 6.55 -12.15 5.83
N LEU A 119 5.68 -12.45 4.86
CA LEU A 119 4.26 -12.67 5.11
C LEU A 119 3.95 -14.14 4.90
N GLN A 120 3.06 -14.70 5.69
CA GLN A 120 2.59 -16.06 5.54
C GLN A 120 1.08 -16.15 5.75
N GLU A 121 0.45 -17.09 5.06
CA GLU A 121 -0.90 -17.54 5.34
C GLU A 121 -0.84 -18.97 5.84
N ASN A 122 -1.34 -19.25 7.05
CA ASN A 122 -1.40 -20.60 7.62
C ASN A 122 -0.04 -21.37 7.52
N GLY A 123 1.06 -20.66 7.77
CA GLY A 123 2.43 -21.20 7.70
C GLY A 123 3.04 -21.31 6.29
N ARG A 124 2.31 -20.93 5.24
CA ARG A 124 2.82 -20.88 3.87
C ARG A 124 3.29 -19.47 3.54
N ALA A 125 4.56 -19.35 3.14
CA ALA A 125 5.14 -18.07 2.77
C ALA A 125 4.45 -17.47 1.53
N LEU A 126 4.11 -16.19 1.62
CA LEU A 126 3.57 -15.38 0.53
C LEU A 126 4.73 -14.68 -0.19
N ALA A 127 4.65 -14.60 -1.52
CA ALA A 127 5.59 -13.80 -2.30
C ALA A 127 5.37 -12.30 -2.00
N ILE A 128 6.45 -11.61 -1.63
CA ILE A 128 6.43 -10.19 -1.29
C ILE A 128 7.59 -9.45 -1.95
N GLN A 129 7.40 -8.16 -2.16
CA GLN A 129 8.48 -7.23 -2.38
C GLN A 129 8.69 -6.36 -1.15
N ARG A 130 9.94 -5.99 -0.90
CA ARG A 130 10.32 -5.20 0.28
C ARG A 130 11.29 -4.11 -0.10
N ASP A 131 11.18 -3.00 0.60
CA ASP A 131 12.16 -1.93 0.57
C ASP A 131 12.21 -1.19 1.91
N ALA A 132 13.31 -0.53 2.19
CA ALA A 132 13.40 0.34 3.35
C ALA A 132 12.83 1.71 3.00
N LEU A 133 11.94 2.24 3.85
CA LEU A 133 11.56 3.65 3.80
C LEU A 133 12.54 4.40 4.68
N VAL A 134 13.59 4.94 4.06
CA VAL A 134 14.60 5.72 4.77
C VAL A 134 13.96 6.98 5.32
N THR A 135 13.95 7.10 6.63
CA THR A 135 13.49 8.30 7.32
C THR A 135 14.68 9.23 7.60
N SER A 136 14.45 10.54 7.58
CA SER A 136 15.47 11.54 7.92
C SER A 136 14.87 12.60 8.82
N GLY A 137 15.62 13.06 9.81
CA GLY A 137 15.18 14.06 10.78
C GLY A 137 14.44 13.49 12.00
N MET A 138 13.81 14.38 12.77
CA MET A 138 13.08 14.04 13.98
C MET A 138 11.76 13.33 13.66
N LEU A 139 11.48 12.19 14.33
CA LEU A 139 10.34 11.31 14.03
C LEU A 139 9.10 11.52 14.93
N LEU A 140 9.01 12.65 15.63
CA LEU A 140 7.84 12.93 16.48
C LEU A 140 6.67 13.41 15.62
N GLY A 141 5.49 12.80 15.80
CA GLY A 141 4.28 13.19 15.07
C GLY A 141 4.34 12.95 13.56
N VAL A 142 5.14 11.98 13.11
CA VAL A 142 5.28 11.67 11.67
C VAL A 142 3.95 11.19 11.11
N ASP A 143 3.50 11.82 10.02
CA ASP A 143 2.44 11.29 9.17
C ASP A 143 2.99 10.14 8.32
N TRP A 144 2.82 8.92 8.80
CA TRP A 144 3.28 7.71 8.14
C TRP A 144 2.54 7.42 6.83
N ASN A 145 1.26 7.80 6.73
CA ASN A 145 0.50 7.65 5.49
C ASN A 145 1.05 8.59 4.41
N GLY A 146 1.31 9.86 4.77
CA GLY A 146 1.97 10.81 3.89
C GLY A 146 3.37 10.35 3.46
N LYS A 147 4.18 9.79 4.38
CA LYS A 147 5.48 9.20 4.04
C LYS A 147 5.37 8.02 3.09
N LEU A 148 4.38 7.15 3.28
CA LEU A 148 4.13 6.02 2.40
C LEU A 148 3.71 6.47 0.99
N ALA A 149 2.87 7.51 0.91
CA ALA A 149 2.47 8.12 -0.35
C ALA A 149 3.65 8.79 -1.09
N GLU A 150 4.54 9.48 -0.37
CA GLU A 150 5.79 10.03 -0.93
C GLU A 150 6.69 8.92 -1.49
N TYR A 151 6.88 7.85 -0.72
CA TYR A 151 7.65 6.68 -1.15
C TYR A 151 7.06 6.04 -2.43
N ASN A 152 5.73 5.99 -2.55
CA ASN A 152 5.08 5.49 -3.76
C ASN A 152 5.32 6.42 -4.96
N ARG A 153 5.28 7.75 -4.75
CA ARG A 153 5.58 8.73 -5.80
C ARG A 153 7.03 8.70 -6.26
N SER A 154 7.97 8.40 -5.37
CA SER A 154 9.40 8.30 -5.72
C SER A 154 9.75 7.02 -6.47
N GLY A 155 8.82 6.06 -6.57
CA GLY A 155 9.03 4.81 -7.31
C GLY A 155 9.96 3.83 -6.60
N GLY A 156 9.94 3.80 -5.26
CA GLY A 156 10.71 2.81 -4.49
C GLY A 156 10.43 1.37 -4.90
N LYS A 157 11.31 0.42 -4.53
CA LYS A 157 11.28 -0.95 -5.08
C LYS A 157 9.98 -1.70 -4.79
N ALA A 158 9.41 -1.44 -3.62
CA ALA A 158 8.13 -1.96 -3.16
C ALA A 158 6.98 -0.93 -3.31
N ALA A 159 7.11 0.09 -4.15
CA ALA A 159 6.04 1.07 -4.37
C ALA A 159 4.85 0.44 -5.07
N LEU A 160 3.64 0.82 -4.65
CA LEU A 160 2.45 0.63 -5.48
C LEU A 160 2.59 1.47 -6.73
N THR A 161 2.84 0.82 -7.85
CA THR A 161 2.72 1.47 -9.15
C THR A 161 1.25 1.79 -9.31
N ALA A 162 0.89 3.07 -9.39
CA ALA A 162 -0.41 3.42 -9.93
C ALA A 162 -0.49 2.69 -11.27
N VAL A 163 -1.44 1.77 -11.43
CA VAL A 163 -1.71 1.15 -12.72
C VAL A 163 -2.01 2.31 -13.65
N ALA A 164 -1.01 2.72 -14.42
CA ALA A 164 -1.22 3.44 -15.65
C ALA A 164 -2.20 2.56 -16.40
N VAL A 165 -3.45 3.02 -16.52
CA VAL A 165 -4.44 2.40 -17.40
C VAL A 165 -3.69 2.14 -18.70
N THR A 166 -3.50 0.86 -19.00
CA THR A 166 -2.73 0.38 -20.15
C THR A 166 -3.48 0.77 -21.42
N SER A 167 -3.31 2.02 -21.82
CA SER A 167 -3.41 2.39 -23.22
C SER A 167 -2.07 1.96 -23.82
N GLN A 168 -2.02 0.74 -24.37
CA GLN A 168 -1.00 0.42 -25.36
C GLN A 168 -0.98 1.56 -26.40
N PRO A 169 0.20 2.03 -26.81
CA PRO A 169 0.89 1.31 -27.86
C PRO A 169 2.39 1.14 -27.62
N THR A 170 2.89 0.04 -28.19
CA THR A 170 4.25 -0.16 -28.70
C THR A 170 5.08 1.12 -28.87
N ALA A 171 6.21 1.22 -28.16
CA ALA A 171 7.56 1.27 -28.73
C ALA A 171 8.59 1.59 -27.63
N THR A 172 9.67 0.82 -27.66
CA THR A 172 10.96 0.99 -26.96
C THR A 172 11.48 2.42 -26.91
N PHE A 173 11.93 2.88 -25.74
CA PHE A 173 13.11 3.74 -25.63
C PHE A 173 13.88 3.45 -24.33
N SER A 174 15.15 3.07 -24.52
CA SER A 174 16.20 3.04 -23.52
C SER A 174 16.63 4.47 -23.15
N GLY A 175 17.11 4.67 -21.92
CA GLY A 175 17.95 5.80 -21.58
C GLY A 175 17.69 6.34 -20.19
N GLY A 176 18.60 6.04 -19.24
CA GLY A 176 18.61 6.70 -17.94
C GLY A 176 19.16 8.13 -18.03
N ALA A 177 18.63 9.03 -17.22
CA ALA A 177 19.31 10.21 -16.67
C ALA A 177 18.45 10.84 -15.58
N GLN A 178 19.11 11.35 -14.54
CA GLN A 178 18.57 11.92 -13.32
C GLN A 178 17.93 13.32 -13.49
N PRO A 179 17.23 13.83 -12.45
CA PRO A 179 16.09 14.73 -12.58
C PRO A 179 16.49 16.21 -12.37
N VAL A 180 16.40 16.99 -13.44
CA VAL A 180 16.24 18.45 -13.33
C VAL A 180 15.48 19.03 -14.53
N MET A 181 15.53 18.36 -15.68
CA MET A 181 14.61 18.61 -16.80
C MET A 181 13.20 18.06 -16.56
N ALA A 182 13.07 17.06 -15.67
CA ALA A 182 11.81 16.38 -15.41
C ALA A 182 10.72 17.31 -14.86
N THR A 183 11.08 18.38 -14.13
CA THR A 183 10.09 19.32 -13.57
C THR A 183 9.43 20.17 -14.65
N ASN A 184 10.21 20.70 -15.60
CA ASN A 184 9.67 21.49 -16.72
C ASN A 184 8.89 20.59 -17.70
N GLU A 185 9.34 19.35 -17.89
CA GLU A 185 8.61 18.35 -18.68
C GLU A 185 7.32 17.89 -17.98
N LEU A 186 7.33 17.77 -16.65
CA LEU A 186 6.11 17.49 -15.88
C LEU A 186 5.12 18.65 -15.98
N GLU A 187 5.60 19.89 -15.81
CA GLU A 187 4.76 21.08 -15.88
C GLU A 187 4.13 21.21 -17.27
N GLY A 188 4.91 20.98 -18.34
CA GLY A 188 4.40 20.95 -19.72
C GLY A 188 3.35 19.87 -19.93
N GLN A 189 3.54 18.67 -19.39
CA GLN A 189 2.55 17.59 -19.45
C GLN A 189 1.27 17.94 -18.68
N LEU A 190 1.40 18.57 -17.51
CA LEU A 190 0.25 19.00 -16.69
C LEU A 190 -0.56 20.10 -17.39
N GLN A 191 0.11 21.07 -18.01
CA GLN A 191 -0.52 22.09 -18.83
C GLN A 191 -1.27 21.47 -20.02
N GLN A 192 -0.67 20.49 -20.68
CA GLN A 192 -1.29 19.83 -21.84
C GLN A 192 -2.50 18.98 -21.46
N LEU A 193 -2.44 18.25 -20.34
CA LEU A 193 -3.58 17.50 -19.79
C LEU A 193 -4.73 18.45 -19.40
N PHE A 194 -4.41 19.60 -18.82
CA PHE A 194 -5.41 20.61 -18.47
C PHE A 194 -6.10 21.19 -19.73
N LEU A 195 -5.36 21.43 -20.81
CA LEU A 195 -5.93 21.93 -22.07
C LEU A 195 -6.80 20.89 -22.79
N GLN A 196 -6.46 19.60 -22.68
CA GLN A 196 -7.24 18.50 -23.26
C GLN A 196 -8.51 18.15 -22.46
N ALA A 197 -8.57 18.54 -21.19
CA ALA A 197 -9.73 18.29 -20.34
C ALA A 197 -10.98 19.07 -20.78
N ASP A 198 -12.15 18.47 -20.59
CA ASP A 198 -13.43 19.12 -20.85
C ASP A 198 -13.65 20.33 -19.92
N PRO A 199 -14.50 21.30 -20.29
CA PRO A 199 -14.68 22.54 -19.54
C PRO A 199 -15.21 22.34 -18.12
N ALA A 200 -15.96 21.25 -17.85
CA ALA A 200 -16.50 20.96 -16.54
C ALA A 200 -15.40 20.41 -15.61
N LEU A 201 -14.55 19.52 -16.13
CA LEU A 201 -13.41 18.97 -15.40
C LEU A 201 -12.37 20.05 -15.05
N ARG A 202 -12.08 20.97 -15.98
CA ARG A 202 -11.17 22.10 -15.72
C ARG A 202 -11.62 22.96 -14.54
N LYS A 203 -12.91 23.28 -14.45
CA LYS A 203 -13.47 24.07 -13.33
C LYS A 203 -13.35 23.34 -11.99
N ARG A 204 -13.59 22.02 -11.97
CA ARG A 204 -13.43 21.21 -10.76
C ARG A 204 -11.97 21.12 -10.34
N PHE A 205 -11.06 21.00 -11.30
CA PHE A 205 -9.62 20.99 -11.03
C PHE A 205 -9.13 22.31 -10.42
N ILE A 206 -9.50 23.46 -11.00
CA ILE A 206 -9.16 24.78 -10.44
C ILE A 206 -9.77 24.94 -9.03
N GLY A 207 -11.04 24.56 -8.85
CA GLY A 207 -11.72 24.65 -7.55
C GLY A 207 -11.06 23.83 -6.44
N TRP A 208 -10.45 22.70 -6.79
CA TRP A 208 -9.63 21.90 -5.88
C TRP A 208 -8.22 22.48 -5.67
N ALA A 209 -7.59 23.03 -6.72
CA ALA A 209 -6.21 23.50 -6.67
C ALA A 209 -6.03 24.83 -5.91
N VAL A 210 -6.99 25.76 -6.01
CA VAL A 210 -6.94 27.07 -5.34
C VAL A 210 -6.77 26.98 -3.81
N PRO A 211 -7.47 26.12 -3.07
CA PRO A 211 -7.27 25.97 -1.61
C PRO A 211 -5.98 25.23 -1.22
N GLN A 212 -5.17 24.76 -2.18
CA GLN A 212 -3.90 24.06 -1.92
C GLN A 212 -2.67 24.96 -2.16
N LEU A 213 -2.88 26.21 -2.59
CA LEU A 213 -1.85 27.26 -2.72
C LEU A 213 -1.81 28.12 -1.44
#